data_AF-A0A2S6U744-F1
#
_entry.id   AF-A0A2S6U744-F1
#
_cell.length_a   1.000
_cell.length_b   1.000
_cell.length_c   1.000
_cell.angle_alpha   90.00
_cell.angle_beta   90.00
_cell.angle_gamma   90.00
#
_symmetry.space_group_name_H-M   'P 1'
#
loop_
_entity.id
_entity.type
_entity.pdbx_description
1 polymer ?
#
loop_
_entity_poly.entity_id
_entity_poly.type
_entity_poly.pdbx_seq_one_letter_code
_entity_poly.pdbx_strand_id
1 'polypeptide(L)'
;MQKTPIWTIAALVGTLSWLDTSMAATTQVLDNTPDICVEATEQLERRDRIPKHLLSAISLAESGRWNQQKQATVAWPWTVTAGGKGRFFDTKEEAVAEVEILMTEGVRNIDVGCMQINLFYHAGAFETLTQAFDPEANAAYASQYLQAMYEAAGDWPRAVGYYHSMTPKLGTAYREKVLKLWKQQGGRTSAVASLTRGRIGIDHKRTLRLNAVFRARQEAVRKAEAAGKRHDVFASRRQAELDAWRQARNRGARITHLLAMRKAELKLRRAKSLSRLSAVDKEAELKAKRRAQLDDWRLKRANTGG
;
A
#
# COMPACT_ATOMS: atom_id res chain seq x y z
N MET A 1 80.25 47.26 -10.02
CA MET A 1 80.63 46.37 -8.89
C MET A 1 79.50 46.46 -7.87
N GLN A 2 78.66 45.42 -7.74
CA GLN A 2 78.65 44.45 -6.61
C GLN A 2 78.67 45.13 -5.22
N LYS A 3 77.86 44.81 -4.19
CA LYS A 3 76.77 43.86 -3.88
C LYS A 3 76.21 44.32 -2.48
N THR A 4 74.87 44.25 -2.28
CA THR A 4 74.02 43.88 -1.07
C THR A 4 74.53 44.04 0.39
N PRO A 5 73.70 44.17 1.47
CA PRO A 5 72.41 43.46 1.68
C PRO A 5 71.26 44.09 2.54
N ILE A 6 70.03 43.64 2.20
CA ILE A 6 68.90 43.10 3.01
C ILE A 6 68.71 43.59 4.45
N TRP A 7 67.50 44.11 4.79
CA TRP A 7 66.69 43.72 5.95
C TRP A 7 65.17 43.87 5.66
N THR A 8 64.41 42.93 6.21
CA THR A 8 62.98 42.60 6.08
C THR A 8 62.01 43.60 6.72
N ILE A 9 60.73 43.61 6.29
CA ILE A 9 59.51 43.54 7.13
C ILE A 9 58.29 43.18 6.26
N ALA A 10 57.47 42.27 6.79
CA ALA A 10 56.24 41.72 6.23
C ALA A 10 55.03 42.66 6.40
N ALA A 11 54.05 42.54 5.51
CA ALA A 11 52.64 42.77 5.83
C ALA A 11 51.71 41.99 4.89
N LEU A 12 50.95 41.08 5.49
CA LEU A 12 49.88 40.25 4.96
C LEU A 12 48.55 41.02 5.07
N VAL A 13 47.83 41.21 3.97
CA VAL A 13 46.36 41.39 3.88
C VAL A 13 46.02 40.95 2.44
N GLY A 14 45.11 40.04 2.11
CA GLY A 14 43.91 39.54 2.77
C GLY A 14 42.80 39.46 1.70
N THR A 15 42.79 38.36 0.96
CA THR A 15 41.66 37.67 0.26
C THR A 15 40.54 38.47 -0.43
N LEU A 16 40.29 38.20 -1.72
CA LEU A 16 38.94 38.29 -2.29
C LEU A 16 38.61 37.09 -3.22
N SER A 17 37.78 36.22 -2.66
CA SER A 17 36.62 35.54 -3.26
C SER A 17 36.82 34.61 -4.46
N TRP A 18 36.99 33.32 -4.15
CA TRP A 18 36.61 32.21 -5.02
C TRP A 18 35.09 32.22 -5.20
N LEU A 19 34.62 32.14 -6.45
CA LEU A 19 33.21 31.86 -6.73
C LEU A 19 32.89 30.42 -6.33
N ASP A 20 32.26 30.25 -5.17
CA ASP A 20 31.57 29.01 -4.83
C ASP A 20 30.32 28.87 -5.71
N THR A 21 30.47 28.20 -6.84
CA THR A 21 29.32 27.65 -7.57
C THR A 21 28.84 26.43 -6.79
N SER A 22 28.14 26.67 -5.68
CA SER A 22 27.38 25.64 -4.98
C SER A 22 26.15 25.29 -5.82
N MET A 23 26.31 24.34 -6.75
CA MET A 23 25.17 23.56 -7.22
C MET A 23 24.69 22.70 -6.05
N ALA A 24 23.83 23.28 -5.20
CA ALA A 24 23.03 22.53 -4.26
C ALA A 24 22.02 21.71 -5.06
N ALA A 25 22.46 20.54 -5.55
CA ALA A 25 21.56 19.45 -5.88
C ALA A 25 20.87 19.10 -4.56
N THR A 26 19.67 19.65 -4.36
CA THR A 26 18.78 19.19 -3.30
C THR A 26 18.33 17.80 -3.74
N THR A 27 19.14 16.80 -3.43
CA THR A 27 18.69 15.41 -3.40
C THR A 27 17.60 15.38 -2.35
N GLN A 28 16.35 15.57 -2.78
CA GLN A 28 15.19 15.24 -1.95
C GLN A 28 15.46 13.80 -1.51
N VAL A 29 15.72 13.60 -0.22
CA VAL A 29 15.80 12.27 0.36
C VAL A 29 14.49 11.61 -0.03
N LEU A 30 14.55 10.66 -0.96
CA LEU A 30 13.36 9.92 -1.35
C LEU A 30 12.84 9.32 -0.05
N ASP A 31 11.64 9.72 0.39
CA ASP A 31 10.86 9.16 1.52
C ASP A 31 10.52 7.66 1.34
N ASN A 32 11.25 6.99 0.46
CA ASN A 32 11.25 5.57 0.18
C ASN A 32 12.36 4.91 0.99
N THR A 33 12.29 4.99 2.31
CA THR A 33 13.01 4.05 3.19
C THR A 33 12.19 2.76 3.26
N PRO A 34 12.51 1.71 2.47
CA PRO A 34 11.76 0.44 2.50
C PRO A 34 11.68 -0.24 3.86
N ASP A 35 12.38 0.26 4.89
CA ASP A 35 12.32 -0.25 6.25
C ASP A 35 11.31 0.47 7.15
N ILE A 36 10.77 1.64 6.75
CA ILE A 36 9.94 2.47 7.64
C ILE A 36 8.67 1.73 8.13
N CYS A 37 8.07 0.89 7.28
CA CYS A 37 6.95 0.05 7.69
C CYS A 37 7.36 -1.01 8.71
N VAL A 38 8.54 -1.62 8.54
CA VAL A 38 9.04 -2.68 9.44
C VAL A 38 9.45 -2.08 10.79
N GLU A 39 10.10 -0.92 10.78
CA GLU A 39 10.48 -0.19 11.98
C GLU A 39 9.25 0.17 12.82
N ALA A 40 8.22 0.75 12.19
CA ALA A 40 6.97 1.09 12.84
C ALA A 40 6.28 -0.16 13.44
N THR A 41 6.21 -1.27 12.69
CA THR A 41 5.57 -2.48 13.20
C THR A 41 6.35 -3.13 14.33
N GLU A 42 7.68 -3.22 14.23
CA GLU A 42 8.50 -3.83 15.29
C GLU A 42 8.50 -3.01 16.58
N GLN A 43 8.44 -1.67 16.49
CA GLN A 43 8.30 -0.80 17.65
C GLN A 43 7.00 -1.12 18.41
N LEU A 44 5.90 -1.24 17.68
CA LEU A 44 4.58 -1.53 18.25
C LEU A 44 4.47 -2.95 18.77
N GLU A 45 5.11 -3.92 18.11
CA GLU A 45 5.17 -5.29 18.62
C GLU A 45 5.80 -5.35 20.02
N ARG A 46 6.92 -4.64 20.21
CA ARG A 46 7.56 -4.52 21.52
C ARG A 46 6.67 -3.81 22.54
N ARG A 47 6.11 -2.65 22.17
CA ARG A 47 5.28 -1.81 23.05
C ARG A 47 4.02 -2.56 23.52
N ASP A 48 3.36 -3.24 22.59
CA ASP A 48 2.02 -3.79 22.77
C ASP A 48 2.03 -5.29 23.09
N ARG A 49 3.23 -5.87 23.29
CA ARG A 49 3.43 -7.29 23.60
C ARG A 49 2.82 -8.23 22.54
N ILE A 50 2.80 -7.78 21.28
CA ILE A 50 2.46 -8.63 20.13
C ILE A 50 3.68 -9.51 19.82
N PRO A 51 3.48 -10.79 19.44
CA PRO A 51 4.59 -11.65 19.07
C PRO A 51 5.50 -11.04 18.02
N LYS A 52 6.81 -11.10 18.26
CA LYS A 52 7.84 -10.53 17.37
C LYS A 52 7.63 -10.99 15.92
N HIS A 53 7.71 -10.04 15.00
CA HIS A 53 7.51 -10.15 13.54
C HIS A 53 6.08 -10.48 13.08
N LEU A 54 5.09 -10.56 13.97
CA LEU A 54 3.71 -10.85 13.56
C LEU A 54 3.05 -9.67 12.82
N LEU A 55 3.17 -8.46 13.36
CA LEU A 55 2.66 -7.25 12.74
C LEU A 55 3.47 -6.90 11.48
N SER A 56 4.79 -7.15 11.49
CA SER A 56 5.64 -7.05 10.28
C SER A 56 5.20 -8.04 9.19
N ALA A 57 4.80 -9.27 9.55
CA ALA A 57 4.26 -10.24 8.59
C ALA A 57 2.90 -9.84 8.02
N ILE A 58 2.03 -9.21 8.82
CA ILE A 58 0.78 -8.62 8.35
C ILE A 58 1.09 -7.50 7.35
N SER A 59 2.00 -6.58 7.70
CA SER A 59 2.43 -5.49 6.81
C SER A 59 2.90 -5.98 5.45
N LEU A 60 3.73 -7.03 5.41
CA LEU A 60 4.15 -7.70 4.16
C LEU A 60 2.99 -8.34 3.39
N ALA A 61 2.02 -8.91 4.09
CA ALA A 61 0.85 -9.51 3.45
C ALA A 61 -0.06 -8.46 2.82
N GLU A 62 -0.15 -7.28 3.43
CA GLU A 62 -1.02 -6.18 3.03
C GLU A 62 -0.42 -5.32 1.92
N SER A 63 0.82 -4.83 2.11
CA SER A 63 1.46 -3.84 1.23
C SER A 63 2.76 -4.33 0.60
N GLY A 64 2.99 -5.65 0.58
CA GLY A 64 4.21 -6.24 0.03
C GLY A 64 4.46 -5.90 -1.44
N ARG A 65 5.61 -5.28 -1.71
CA ARG A 65 6.13 -4.96 -3.05
C ARG A 65 7.52 -5.57 -3.23
N TRP A 66 7.79 -6.17 -4.39
CA TRP A 66 9.16 -6.60 -4.73
C TRP A 66 10.08 -5.38 -4.86
N ASN A 67 11.14 -5.34 -4.06
CA ASN A 67 12.19 -4.34 -4.12
C ASN A 67 13.43 -4.95 -4.76
N GLN A 68 13.83 -4.43 -5.91
CA GLN A 68 14.95 -4.95 -6.69
C GLN A 68 16.31 -4.73 -5.99
N GLN A 69 16.49 -3.61 -5.29
CA GLN A 69 17.75 -3.30 -4.60
C GLN A 69 17.99 -4.26 -3.42
N LYS A 70 16.93 -4.60 -2.69
CA LYS A 70 16.97 -5.54 -1.55
C LYS A 70 16.83 -7.00 -1.95
N GLN A 71 16.48 -7.27 -3.21
CA GLN A 71 16.12 -8.61 -3.71
C GLN A 71 15.09 -9.31 -2.79
N ALA A 72 14.13 -8.55 -2.27
CA ALA A 72 13.17 -9.01 -1.30
C ALA A 72 11.81 -8.32 -1.49
N THR A 73 10.75 -8.96 -1.00
CA THR A 73 9.46 -8.28 -0.85
C THR A 73 9.48 -7.47 0.44
N VAL A 74 9.15 -6.18 0.34
CA VAL A 74 9.10 -5.25 1.48
C VAL A 74 7.71 -4.62 1.56
N ALA A 75 7.26 -4.30 2.77
CA ALA A 75 6.02 -3.56 2.95
C ALA A 75 6.23 -2.13 2.47
N TRP A 76 5.29 -1.60 1.68
CA TRP A 76 5.45 -0.30 1.04
C TRP A 76 4.48 0.73 1.64
N PRO A 77 4.98 1.84 2.21
CA PRO A 77 4.14 2.78 2.95
C PRO A 77 3.15 3.54 2.05
N TRP A 78 3.53 3.81 0.80
CA TRP A 78 2.73 4.60 -0.14
C TRP A 78 1.84 3.69 -0.99
N THR A 79 1.11 2.78 -0.35
CA THR A 79 0.24 1.79 -1.02
C THR A 79 -1.21 2.20 -0.93
N VAL A 80 -1.91 2.21 -2.08
CA VAL A 80 -3.36 2.46 -2.18
C VAL A 80 -4.04 1.30 -2.87
N THR A 81 -5.01 0.68 -2.20
CA THR A 81 -5.87 -0.34 -2.81
C THR A 81 -7.30 0.15 -2.92
N ALA A 82 -7.87 0.04 -4.13
CA ALA A 82 -9.29 0.30 -4.37
C ALA A 82 -9.79 -0.64 -5.47
N GLY A 83 -11.04 -1.12 -5.37
CA GLY A 83 -11.62 -2.03 -6.35
C GLY A 83 -10.84 -3.35 -6.53
N GLY A 84 -10.13 -3.80 -5.48
CA GLY A 84 -9.33 -5.03 -5.48
C GLY A 84 -7.97 -4.93 -6.16
N LYS A 85 -7.51 -3.73 -6.54
CA LYS A 85 -6.17 -3.52 -7.13
C LYS A 85 -5.35 -2.55 -6.31
N GLY A 86 -4.22 -3.03 -5.79
CA GLY A 86 -3.21 -2.22 -5.12
C GLY A 86 -2.32 -1.48 -6.11
N ARG A 87 -1.93 -0.26 -5.75
CA ARG A 87 -0.93 0.58 -6.44
C ARG A 87 0.09 1.07 -5.43
N PHE A 88 1.33 1.18 -5.89
CA PHE A 88 2.47 1.65 -5.11
C PHE A 88 2.94 2.96 -5.71
N PHE A 89 3.06 3.98 -4.88
CA PHE A 89 3.52 5.32 -5.27
C PHE A 89 4.93 5.57 -4.75
N ASP A 90 5.64 6.53 -5.34
CA ASP A 90 7.01 6.80 -4.94
C ASP A 90 7.10 7.83 -3.81
N THR A 91 6.01 8.56 -3.52
CA THR A 91 5.95 9.45 -2.36
C THR A 91 4.59 9.41 -1.63
N LYS A 92 4.59 9.93 -0.39
CA LYS A 92 3.38 10.11 0.42
C LYS A 92 2.36 11.00 -0.30
N GLU A 93 2.82 12.09 -0.91
CA GLU A 93 1.96 13.08 -1.58
C GLU A 93 1.24 12.48 -2.78
N GLU A 94 1.92 11.64 -3.57
CA GLU A 94 1.32 10.94 -4.69
C GLU A 94 0.23 9.97 -4.25
N ALA A 95 0.46 9.22 -3.16
CA ALA A 95 -0.53 8.31 -2.61
C ALA A 95 -1.75 9.05 -2.03
N VAL A 96 -1.52 10.14 -1.29
CA VAL A 96 -2.60 11.00 -0.77
C VAL A 96 -3.43 11.56 -1.92
N ALA A 97 -2.78 12.10 -2.96
CA ALA A 97 -3.48 12.64 -4.11
C ALA A 97 -4.30 11.58 -4.85
N GLU A 98 -3.81 10.35 -4.96
CA GLU A 98 -4.59 9.26 -5.54
C GLU A 98 -5.87 8.99 -4.74
N VAL A 99 -5.78 8.96 -3.41
CA VAL A 99 -6.96 8.76 -2.54
C VAL A 99 -7.95 9.91 -2.71
N GLU A 100 -7.49 11.17 -2.77
CA GLU A 100 -8.35 12.32 -3.04
C GLU A 100 -9.08 12.17 -4.38
N ILE A 101 -8.38 11.79 -5.44
CA ILE A 101 -9.00 11.59 -6.76
C ILE A 101 -10.05 10.47 -6.70
N LEU A 102 -9.73 9.31 -6.11
CA LEU A 102 -10.69 8.22 -5.93
C LEU A 102 -11.95 8.65 -5.19
N MET A 103 -11.79 9.44 -4.12
CA MET A 103 -12.92 9.97 -3.36
C MET A 103 -13.77 10.93 -4.20
N THR A 104 -13.16 11.77 -5.05
CA THR A 104 -13.91 12.63 -5.98
C THR A 104 -14.66 11.84 -7.06
N GLU A 105 -14.14 10.66 -7.43
CA GLU A 105 -14.80 9.72 -8.34
C GLU A 105 -15.89 8.88 -7.63
N GLY A 106 -16.16 9.14 -6.34
CA GLY A 106 -17.19 8.45 -5.55
C GLY A 106 -16.75 7.11 -4.97
N VAL A 107 -15.48 6.73 -5.10
CA VAL A 107 -14.94 5.51 -4.50
C VAL A 107 -14.77 5.72 -3.00
N ARG A 108 -15.39 4.84 -2.21
CA ARG A 108 -15.33 4.91 -0.73
C ARG A 108 -14.47 3.81 -0.11
N ASN A 109 -14.49 2.62 -0.70
CA ASN A 109 -13.77 1.45 -0.20
C ASN A 109 -12.30 1.51 -0.65
N ILE A 110 -11.45 2.13 0.18
CA ILE A 110 -10.05 2.43 -0.12
C ILE A 110 -9.20 2.00 1.08
N ASP A 111 -8.18 1.18 0.83
CA ASP A 111 -7.18 0.76 1.82
C ASP A 111 -5.87 1.55 1.62
N VAL A 112 -5.23 1.96 2.72
CA VAL A 112 -4.05 2.83 2.68
C VAL A 112 -2.93 2.38 3.62
N GLY A 113 -1.69 2.68 3.22
CA GLY A 113 -0.52 2.58 4.09
C GLY A 113 0.10 1.19 4.18
N CYS A 114 1.08 1.07 5.08
CA CYS A 114 1.80 -0.17 5.39
C CYS A 114 0.84 -1.33 5.73
N MET A 115 -0.24 -1.03 6.46
CA MET A 115 -1.15 -2.01 7.05
C MET A 115 -2.49 -2.12 6.30
N GLN A 116 -2.63 -1.40 5.17
CA GLN A 116 -3.85 -1.36 4.35
C GLN A 116 -5.12 -1.14 5.17
N ILE A 117 -5.13 -0.07 5.98
CA ILE A 117 -6.30 0.29 6.79
C ILE A 117 -7.38 0.85 5.88
N ASN A 118 -8.57 0.26 5.97
CA ASN A 118 -9.71 0.65 5.14
C ASN A 118 -10.39 1.93 5.64
N LEU A 119 -10.39 2.99 4.84
CA LEU A 119 -10.94 4.30 5.20
C LEU A 119 -12.48 4.30 5.35
N PHE A 120 -13.19 3.34 4.75
CA PHE A 120 -14.65 3.24 4.88
C PHE A 120 -15.06 2.56 6.19
N TYR A 121 -14.46 1.41 6.49
CA TYR A 121 -14.78 0.66 7.72
C TYR A 121 -14.18 1.29 8.98
N HIS A 122 -13.06 2.01 8.83
CA HIS A 122 -12.32 2.64 9.92
C HIS A 122 -12.31 4.17 9.78
N ALA A 123 -13.47 4.77 9.51
CA ALA A 123 -13.61 6.19 9.19
C ALA A 123 -13.10 7.18 10.27
N GLY A 124 -12.89 6.71 11.50
CA GLY A 124 -12.32 7.48 12.63
C GLY A 124 -10.92 7.02 13.05
N ALA A 125 -10.22 6.24 12.22
CA ALA A 125 -8.86 5.78 12.50
C ALA A 125 -7.83 6.92 12.48
N PHE A 126 -8.06 7.92 11.62
CA PHE A 126 -7.13 9.00 11.35
C PHE A 126 -7.86 10.34 11.28
N GLU A 127 -7.22 11.39 11.78
CA GLU A 127 -7.67 12.77 11.70
C GLU A 127 -7.57 13.31 10.27
N THR A 128 -6.54 12.91 9.52
CA THR A 128 -6.30 13.38 8.15
C THR A 128 -5.84 12.24 7.22
N LEU A 129 -5.99 12.42 5.90
CA LEU A 129 -5.44 11.49 4.92
C LEU A 129 -3.92 11.39 4.99
N THR A 130 -3.23 12.50 5.25
CA THR A 130 -1.76 12.50 5.42
C THR A 130 -1.34 11.65 6.61
N GLN A 131 -2.08 11.71 7.73
CA GLN A 131 -1.84 10.84 8.89
C GLN A 131 -2.13 9.37 8.56
N ALA A 132 -3.11 9.07 7.71
CA ALA A 132 -3.42 7.69 7.32
C ALA A 132 -2.26 7.01 6.56
N PHE A 133 -1.40 7.78 5.91
CA PHE A 133 -0.16 7.31 5.29
C PHE A 133 1.07 7.42 6.20
N ASP A 134 0.98 8.07 7.35
CA ASP A 134 2.08 8.06 8.31
C ASP A 134 2.34 6.62 8.82
N PRO A 135 3.53 6.03 8.60
CA PRO A 135 3.75 4.62 8.91
C PRO A 135 3.56 4.28 10.40
N GLU A 136 3.94 5.19 11.30
CA GLU A 136 3.76 5.00 12.74
C GLU A 136 2.28 5.06 13.12
N ALA A 137 1.53 6.07 12.67
CA ALA A 137 0.10 6.18 12.95
C ALA A 137 -0.70 5.02 12.33
N ASN A 138 -0.39 4.65 11.08
CA ASN A 138 -1.02 3.55 10.36
C ASN A 138 -0.79 2.21 11.08
N ALA A 139 0.45 1.94 11.48
CA ALA A 139 0.79 0.74 12.23
C ALA A 139 0.19 0.77 13.64
N ALA A 140 0.14 1.92 14.30
CA ALA A 140 -0.41 2.05 15.65
C ALA A 140 -1.90 1.71 15.68
N TYR A 141 -2.66 2.19 14.69
CA TYR A 141 -4.06 1.80 14.51
C TYR A 141 -4.20 0.29 14.27
N ALA A 142 -3.37 -0.26 13.38
CA ALA A 142 -3.38 -1.69 13.08
C ALA A 142 -3.06 -2.56 14.31
N SER A 143 -2.12 -2.13 15.16
CA SER A 143 -1.78 -2.81 16.42
C SER A 143 -2.97 -2.87 17.36
N GLN A 144 -3.66 -1.74 17.58
CA GLN A 144 -4.86 -1.68 18.43
C GLN A 144 -5.97 -2.57 17.87
N TYR A 145 -6.18 -2.52 16.55
CA TYR A 145 -7.19 -3.34 15.89
C TYR A 145 -6.87 -4.83 16.01
N LEU A 146 -5.60 -5.23 15.82
CA LEU A 146 -5.17 -6.62 15.98
C LEU A 146 -5.33 -7.12 17.42
N GLN A 147 -5.07 -6.28 18.42
CA GLN A 147 -5.32 -6.61 19.82
C GLN A 147 -6.81 -6.85 20.10
N ALA A 148 -7.70 -6.01 19.57
CA ALA A 148 -9.14 -6.25 19.67
C ALA A 148 -9.55 -7.57 19.00
N MET A 149 -8.93 -7.93 17.87
CA MET A 149 -9.14 -9.24 17.24
C MET A 149 -8.61 -10.39 18.10
N TYR A 150 -7.49 -10.20 18.80
CA TYR A 150 -6.95 -11.17 19.73
C TYR A 150 -7.86 -11.41 20.93
N GLU A 151 -8.39 -10.34 21.54
CA GLU A 151 -9.39 -10.44 22.62
C GLU A 151 -10.64 -11.21 22.18
N ALA A 152 -11.11 -10.99 20.94
CA ALA A 152 -12.25 -11.70 20.39
C ALA A 152 -11.94 -13.18 20.06
N ALA A 153 -10.73 -13.46 19.57
CA ALA A 153 -10.34 -14.76 19.04
C ALA A 153 -9.79 -15.73 20.10
N GLY A 154 -9.08 -15.21 21.11
CA GLY A 154 -8.37 -15.96 22.15
C GLY A 154 -6.99 -16.52 21.74
N ASP A 155 -6.59 -16.39 20.46
CA ASP A 155 -5.24 -16.73 20.02
C ASP A 155 -4.80 -15.91 18.79
N TRP A 156 -3.49 -15.75 18.63
CA TRP A 156 -2.88 -14.94 17.56
C TRP A 156 -3.21 -15.45 16.15
N PRO A 157 -3.09 -16.76 15.83
CA PRO A 157 -3.49 -17.25 14.52
C PRO A 157 -4.93 -16.91 14.12
N ARG A 158 -5.90 -17.05 15.02
CA ARG A 158 -7.29 -16.65 14.74
C ARG A 158 -7.43 -15.13 14.64
N ALA A 159 -6.76 -14.36 15.50
CA ALA A 159 -6.75 -12.90 15.45
C ALA A 159 -6.28 -12.36 14.10
N VAL A 160 -5.23 -12.95 13.53
CA VAL A 160 -4.71 -12.63 12.20
C VAL A 160 -5.76 -12.88 11.11
N GLY A 161 -6.49 -14.00 11.19
CA GLY A 161 -7.59 -14.25 10.26
C GLY A 161 -8.68 -13.18 10.35
N TYR A 162 -9.07 -12.80 11.57
CA TYR A 162 -10.10 -11.79 11.84
C TYR A 162 -9.68 -10.38 11.46
N TYR A 163 -8.38 -10.06 11.53
CA TYR A 163 -7.84 -8.79 11.05
C TYR A 163 -8.31 -8.51 9.61
N HIS A 164 -8.23 -9.51 8.74
CA HIS A 164 -8.65 -9.38 7.34
C HIS A 164 -10.14 -9.68 7.13
N SER A 165 -10.67 -10.77 7.70
CA SER A 165 -12.08 -11.12 7.56
C SER A 165 -12.55 -12.15 8.59
N MET A 166 -13.69 -11.89 9.21
CA MET A 166 -14.39 -12.89 10.03
C MET A 166 -15.14 -13.95 9.20
N THR A 167 -15.18 -13.80 7.86
CA THR A 167 -15.70 -14.86 6.98
C THR A 167 -14.73 -16.04 6.97
N PRO A 168 -15.13 -17.25 7.40
CA PRO A 168 -14.19 -18.34 7.65
C PRO A 168 -13.24 -18.67 6.49
N LYS A 169 -13.76 -18.72 5.25
CA LYS A 169 -12.97 -19.03 4.06
C LYS A 169 -11.91 -17.95 3.77
N LEU A 170 -12.27 -16.68 3.87
CA LEU A 170 -11.39 -15.56 3.57
C LEU A 170 -10.33 -15.37 4.68
N GLY A 171 -10.76 -15.41 5.94
CA GLY A 171 -9.85 -15.30 7.08
C GLY A 171 -8.85 -16.46 7.17
N THR A 172 -9.26 -17.68 6.80
CA THR A 172 -8.36 -18.85 6.79
C THR A 172 -7.24 -18.71 5.76
N ALA A 173 -7.58 -18.37 4.51
CA ALA A 173 -6.60 -18.17 3.45
C ALA A 173 -5.61 -17.04 3.79
N TYR A 174 -6.13 -15.95 4.35
CA TYR A 174 -5.30 -14.83 4.80
C TYR A 174 -4.37 -15.22 5.95
N ARG A 175 -4.90 -15.90 6.97
CA ARG A 175 -4.10 -16.42 8.10
C ARG A 175 -2.94 -17.29 7.63
N GLU A 176 -3.19 -18.23 6.72
CA GLU A 176 -2.14 -19.11 6.19
C GLU A 176 -1.04 -18.32 5.48
N LYS A 177 -1.41 -17.32 4.68
CA LYS A 177 -0.47 -16.39 4.03
C LYS A 177 0.41 -15.68 5.07
N VAL A 178 -0.19 -15.08 6.10
CA VAL A 178 0.54 -14.34 7.15
C VAL A 178 1.42 -15.26 7.98
N LEU A 179 0.93 -16.44 8.40
CA LEU A 179 1.73 -17.37 9.19
C LEU A 179 2.97 -17.88 8.43
N LYS A 180 2.87 -18.04 7.10
CA LYS A 180 4.02 -18.34 6.25
C LYS A 180 5.05 -17.21 6.27
N LEU A 181 4.62 -15.96 6.07
CA LEU A 181 5.49 -14.78 6.13
C LEU A 181 6.10 -14.58 7.52
N TRP A 182 5.35 -14.88 8.58
CA TRP A 182 5.80 -14.76 9.95
C TRP A 182 6.90 -15.76 10.27
N LYS A 183 6.74 -17.02 9.83
CA LYS A 183 7.79 -18.05 9.94
C LYS A 183 9.07 -17.65 9.19
N GLN A 184 8.94 -17.07 8.00
CA GLN A 184 10.09 -16.63 7.19
C GLN A 184 10.91 -15.52 7.87
N GLN A 185 10.28 -14.67 8.68
CA GLN A 185 10.94 -13.64 9.47
C GLN A 185 11.51 -14.14 10.82
N GLY A 186 11.51 -15.46 11.06
CA GLY A 186 12.00 -16.04 12.32
C GLY A 186 10.99 -15.99 13.47
N GLY A 187 9.71 -15.70 13.20
CA GLY A 187 8.63 -15.84 14.16
C GLY A 187 8.48 -17.27 14.65
N ARG A 188 8.46 -17.47 15.98
CA ARG A 188 8.33 -18.81 16.59
C ARG A 188 6.90 -19.08 17.01
N THR A 189 6.27 -20.08 16.42
CA THR A 189 4.96 -20.61 16.85
C THR A 189 4.98 -21.20 18.27
N SER A 190 6.16 -21.56 18.81
CA SER A 190 6.30 -22.09 20.17
C SER A 190 5.91 -21.09 21.28
N ALA A 191 6.03 -19.78 21.03
CA ALA A 191 5.50 -18.76 21.94
C ALA A 191 3.95 -18.78 21.98
N VAL A 192 3.31 -19.24 20.90
CA VAL A 192 1.85 -19.39 20.79
C VAL A 192 1.37 -20.69 21.45
N ALA A 193 2.19 -21.74 21.45
CA ALA A 193 1.87 -23.03 22.07
C ALA A 193 1.79 -23.00 23.61
N SER A 194 2.43 -22.02 24.26
CA SER A 194 2.37 -21.86 25.72
C SER A 194 1.08 -21.17 26.19
N LEU A 195 0.46 -20.34 25.34
CA LEU A 195 -0.80 -19.63 25.65
C LEU A 195 -2.06 -20.44 25.28
N THR A 196 -1.93 -21.52 24.50
CA THR A 196 -3.06 -22.31 23.98
C THR A 196 -3.38 -23.56 24.80
N ARG A 197 -2.86 -23.68 26.02
CA ARG A 197 -3.19 -24.81 26.92
C ARG A 197 -4.53 -24.64 27.67
N GLY A 198 -5.47 -23.92 27.06
CA GLY A 198 -6.89 -23.99 27.38
C GLY A 198 -7.65 -24.40 26.12
N ARG A 199 -8.11 -25.66 26.03
CA ARG A 199 -9.08 -26.07 25.01
C ARG A 199 -10.38 -25.29 25.26
N ILE A 200 -10.60 -24.20 24.53
CA ILE A 200 -11.88 -23.49 24.52
C ILE A 200 -12.68 -24.04 23.33
N GLY A 201 -13.75 -24.79 23.64
CA GLY A 201 -14.72 -25.23 22.65
C GLY A 201 -15.35 -24.02 21.96
N ILE A 202 -15.53 -24.11 20.64
CA ILE A 202 -16.18 -23.05 19.85
C ILE A 202 -17.63 -22.95 20.31
N ASP A 203 -17.96 -21.90 21.08
CA ASP A 203 -19.34 -21.58 21.43
C ASP A 203 -20.07 -21.06 20.19
N HIS A 204 -20.65 -22.00 19.44
CA HIS A 204 -21.42 -21.73 18.24
C HIS A 204 -22.62 -20.82 18.52
N LYS A 205 -23.21 -20.84 19.72
CA LYS A 205 -24.33 -19.96 20.08
C LYS A 205 -23.88 -18.51 20.22
N ARG A 206 -22.68 -18.29 20.78
CA ARG A 206 -22.06 -16.95 20.85
C ARG A 206 -21.68 -16.44 19.46
N THR A 207 -21.07 -17.27 18.63
CA THR A 207 -20.69 -16.91 17.25
C THR A 207 -21.91 -16.57 16.39
N LEU A 208 -22.99 -17.33 16.51
CA LEU A 208 -24.24 -17.05 15.80
C LEU A 208 -24.88 -15.72 16.25
N ARG A 209 -24.84 -15.42 17.56
CA ARG A 209 -25.30 -14.13 18.09
C ARG A 209 -24.48 -12.95 17.56
N LEU A 210 -23.16 -13.05 17.55
CA LEU A 210 -22.28 -11.99 17.03
C LEU A 210 -22.50 -11.75 15.53
N ASN A 211 -22.68 -12.82 14.76
CA ASN A 211 -23.00 -12.72 13.33
C ASN A 211 -24.38 -12.12 13.06
N ALA A 212 -25.35 -12.30 13.98
CA ALA A 212 -26.65 -11.66 13.89
C ALA A 212 -26.56 -10.16 14.20
N VAL A 213 -25.84 -9.78 15.26
CA VAL A 213 -25.60 -8.38 15.63
C VAL A 213 -24.86 -7.62 14.52
N PHE A 214 -23.86 -8.25 13.90
CA PHE A 214 -23.12 -7.66 12.79
C PHE A 214 -24.02 -7.42 11.56
N ARG A 215 -24.83 -8.42 11.18
CA ARG A 215 -25.79 -8.28 10.06
C ARG A 215 -26.83 -7.21 10.34
N ALA A 216 -27.37 -7.15 11.56
CA ALA A 216 -28.29 -6.11 11.98
C ALA A 216 -27.66 -4.72 11.91
N ARG A 217 -26.39 -4.57 12.30
CA ARG A 217 -25.64 -3.32 12.19
C ARG A 217 -25.41 -2.91 10.73
N GLN A 218 -25.01 -3.84 9.86
CA GLN A 218 -24.85 -3.55 8.42
C GLN A 218 -26.17 -3.15 7.76
N GLU A 219 -27.27 -3.82 8.13
CA GLU A 219 -28.59 -3.50 7.59
C GLU A 219 -29.11 -2.15 8.10
N ALA A 220 -28.85 -1.81 9.37
CA ALA A 220 -29.17 -0.51 9.94
C ALA A 220 -28.40 0.63 9.24
N VAL A 221 -27.11 0.43 8.94
CA VAL A 221 -26.31 1.39 8.16
C VAL A 221 -26.89 1.56 6.76
N ARG A 222 -27.18 0.46 6.06
CA ARG A 222 -27.80 0.50 4.71
C ARG A 222 -29.14 1.23 4.73
N LYS A 223 -29.97 1.02 5.75
CA LYS A 223 -31.27 1.69 5.91
C LYS A 223 -31.10 3.18 6.25
N ALA A 224 -30.14 3.55 7.08
CA ALA A 224 -29.84 4.94 7.40
C ALA A 224 -29.30 5.72 6.19
N GLU A 225 -28.49 5.07 5.35
CA GLU A 225 -28.00 5.60 4.07
C GLU A 225 -29.14 5.76 3.05
N ALA A 226 -30.00 4.75 2.92
CA ALA A 226 -31.18 4.82 2.05
C ALA A 226 -32.20 5.87 2.51
N ALA A 227 -32.26 6.15 3.81
CA ALA A 227 -33.14 7.17 4.37
C ALA A 227 -32.55 8.59 4.38
N GLY A 228 -31.29 8.78 3.94
CA GLY A 228 -30.64 10.09 3.95
C GLY A 228 -30.43 10.69 5.34
N LYS A 229 -30.55 9.90 6.42
CA LYS A 229 -30.62 10.36 7.82
C LYS A 229 -29.29 10.31 8.58
N ARG A 230 -28.14 10.24 7.90
CA ARG A 230 -26.84 10.40 8.59
C ARG A 230 -26.60 11.89 8.89
N HIS A 231 -27.05 12.35 10.05
CA HIS A 231 -26.40 13.49 10.71
C HIS A 231 -25.17 12.95 11.43
N ASP A 232 -24.06 12.91 10.71
CA ASP A 232 -22.76 12.53 11.22
C ASP A 232 -21.94 13.81 11.38
N VAL A 233 -21.71 14.21 12.64
CA VAL A 233 -20.93 15.40 13.04
C VAL A 233 -19.50 15.35 12.49
N PHE A 234 -18.98 14.15 12.20
CA PHE A 234 -17.66 13.93 11.60
C PHE A 234 -17.71 13.88 10.07
N ALA A 235 -18.83 13.45 9.47
CA ALA A 235 -19.07 13.61 8.03
C ALA A 235 -19.24 15.09 7.66
N SER A 236 -19.79 15.91 8.55
CA SER A 236 -19.92 17.37 8.36
C SER A 236 -18.59 18.09 8.54
N ARG A 237 -17.71 17.66 9.47
CA ARG A 237 -16.30 18.12 9.50
C ARG A 237 -15.52 17.73 8.25
N ARG A 238 -15.68 16.48 7.77
CA ARG A 238 -15.05 15.98 6.54
C ARG A 238 -15.58 16.69 5.29
N GLN A 239 -16.88 17.03 5.28
CA GLN A 239 -17.51 17.83 4.23
C GLN A 239 -16.96 19.26 4.27
N ALA A 240 -16.79 19.85 5.46
CA ALA A 240 -16.16 21.16 5.63
C ALA A 240 -14.68 21.17 5.22
N GLU A 241 -13.92 20.09 5.46
CA GLU A 241 -12.55 19.91 4.98
C GLU A 241 -12.48 19.73 3.46
N LEU A 242 -13.39 18.93 2.88
CA LEU A 242 -13.56 18.79 1.43
C LEU A 242 -13.99 20.11 0.78
N ASP A 243 -14.82 20.90 1.44
CA ASP A 243 -15.26 22.22 0.98
C ASP A 243 -14.16 23.27 1.12
N ALA A 244 -13.36 23.22 2.19
CA ALA A 244 -12.14 24.01 2.35
C ALA A 244 -11.08 23.64 1.28
N TRP A 245 -10.96 22.37 0.93
CA TRP A 245 -10.14 21.88 -0.19
C TRP A 245 -10.67 22.36 -1.55
N ARG A 246 -12.00 22.33 -1.77
CA ARG A 246 -12.65 22.89 -2.97
C ARG A 246 -12.43 24.40 -3.08
N GLN A 247 -12.36 25.12 -1.96
CA GLN A 247 -12.04 26.56 -1.93
C GLN A 247 -10.54 26.81 -2.13
N ALA A 248 -9.66 25.93 -1.64
CA ALA A 248 -8.22 25.95 -1.92
C ALA A 248 -7.88 25.70 -3.40
N ARG A 249 -8.82 25.17 -4.19
CA ARG A 249 -8.75 24.99 -5.65
C ARG A 249 -8.53 26.29 -6.43
N ASN A 250 -8.74 27.45 -5.81
CA ASN A 250 -8.36 28.76 -6.37
C ASN A 250 -6.85 29.05 -6.29
N ARG A 251 -6.02 28.12 -5.76
CA ARG A 251 -4.55 28.18 -5.80
C ARG A 251 -3.99 27.02 -6.65
N GLY A 252 -4.37 27.02 -7.92
CA GLY A 252 -4.10 25.94 -8.88
C GLY A 252 -2.64 25.84 -9.34
N ALA A 253 -1.82 25.03 -8.67
CA ALA A 253 -0.50 24.66 -9.20
C ALA A 253 -0.06 23.18 -9.01
N ARG A 254 -0.67 22.38 -8.11
CA ARG A 254 -0.16 21.01 -7.80
C ARG A 254 -1.06 19.85 -8.27
N ILE A 255 -2.38 19.94 -8.09
CA ILE A 255 -3.34 18.86 -8.42
C ILE A 255 -3.53 18.70 -9.93
N THR A 256 -3.50 19.79 -10.70
CA THR A 256 -3.60 19.77 -12.16
C THR A 256 -2.47 18.96 -12.79
N HIS A 257 -1.26 19.06 -12.24
CA HIS A 257 -0.10 18.28 -12.66
C HIS A 257 -0.29 16.78 -12.39
N LEU A 258 -0.75 16.41 -11.18
CA LEU A 258 -1.00 15.01 -10.82
C LEU A 258 -2.14 14.37 -11.64
N LEU A 259 -3.19 15.13 -11.94
CA LEU A 259 -4.26 14.68 -12.86
C LEU A 259 -3.75 14.52 -14.30
N ALA A 260 -2.84 15.37 -14.75
CA ALA A 260 -2.19 15.24 -16.06
C ALA A 260 -1.31 13.99 -16.12
N MET A 261 -0.52 13.73 -15.07
CA MET A 261 0.26 12.50 -14.92
C MET A 261 -0.63 11.25 -14.93
N ARG A 262 -1.73 11.24 -14.18
CA ARG A 262 -2.70 10.12 -14.18
C ARG A 262 -3.32 9.89 -15.56
N LYS A 263 -3.68 10.96 -16.28
CA LYS A 263 -4.16 10.84 -17.67
C LYS A 263 -3.08 10.28 -18.60
N ALA A 264 -1.83 10.70 -18.45
CA ALA A 264 -0.71 10.21 -19.24
C ALA A 264 -0.44 8.71 -18.95
N GLU A 265 -0.46 8.29 -17.68
CA GLU A 265 -0.27 6.90 -17.29
C GLU A 265 -1.39 5.99 -17.82
N LEU A 266 -2.66 6.41 -17.68
CA LEU A 266 -3.80 5.68 -18.22
C LEU A 266 -3.72 5.53 -19.74
N LYS A 267 -3.26 6.56 -20.46
CA LYS A 267 -2.98 6.49 -21.91
C LYS A 267 -1.87 5.48 -22.21
N LEU A 268 -0.78 5.51 -21.45
CA LEU A 268 0.35 4.59 -21.64
C LEU A 268 -0.07 3.13 -21.39
N ARG A 269 -0.87 2.88 -20.34
CA ARG A 269 -1.46 1.57 -20.04
C ARG A 269 -2.41 1.11 -21.13
N ARG A 270 -3.28 2.00 -21.64
CA ARG A 270 -4.18 1.69 -22.76
C ARG A 270 -3.39 1.33 -24.02
N ALA A 271 -2.33 2.09 -24.33
CA ALA A 271 -1.44 1.79 -25.45
C ALA A 271 -0.75 0.43 -25.29
N LYS A 272 -0.26 0.10 -24.09
CA LYS A 272 0.35 -1.19 -23.77
C LYS A 272 -0.64 -2.36 -23.81
N SER A 273 -1.90 -2.13 -23.43
CA SER A 273 -2.97 -3.12 -23.55
C SER A 273 -3.31 -3.39 -25.02
N LEU A 274 -3.41 -2.33 -25.83
CA LEU A 274 -3.67 -2.44 -27.27
C LEU A 274 -2.50 -3.11 -28.00
N SER A 275 -1.25 -2.85 -27.62
CA SER A 275 -0.09 -3.51 -28.23
C SER A 275 0.02 -5.00 -27.87
N ARG A 276 -0.45 -5.40 -26.68
CA ARG A 276 -0.56 -6.83 -26.34
C ARG A 276 -1.65 -7.53 -27.15
N LEU A 277 -2.80 -6.89 -27.34
CA LEU A 277 -3.87 -7.44 -28.18
C LEU A 277 -3.37 -7.63 -29.62
N SER A 278 -2.70 -6.61 -30.19
CA SER A 278 -2.16 -6.73 -31.55
C SER A 278 -1.03 -7.75 -31.69
N ALA A 279 -0.27 -8.02 -30.62
CA ALA A 279 0.72 -9.11 -30.62
C ALA A 279 0.07 -10.49 -30.66
N VAL A 280 -1.01 -10.69 -29.91
CA VAL A 280 -1.81 -11.94 -29.93
C VAL A 280 -2.45 -12.16 -31.29
N ASP A 281 -2.99 -11.09 -31.91
CA ASP A 281 -3.58 -11.17 -33.25
C ASP A 281 -2.54 -11.58 -34.32
N LYS A 282 -1.32 -11.02 -34.24
CA LYS A 282 -0.21 -11.39 -35.12
C LYS A 282 0.24 -12.84 -34.94
N GLU A 283 0.25 -13.34 -33.71
CA GLU A 283 0.61 -14.73 -33.42
C GLU A 283 -0.44 -15.70 -33.99
N ALA A 284 -1.72 -15.36 -33.89
CA ALA A 284 -2.81 -16.12 -34.49
C ALA A 284 -2.70 -16.15 -36.04
N GLU A 285 -2.39 -15.01 -36.66
CA GLU A 285 -2.20 -14.91 -38.11
C GLU A 285 -1.01 -15.74 -38.60
N LEU A 286 0.13 -15.69 -37.90
CA LEU A 286 1.32 -16.50 -38.22
C LEU A 286 1.04 -17.99 -38.11
N LYS A 287 0.28 -18.42 -37.09
CA LYS A 287 -0.13 -19.81 -36.90
C LYS A 287 -1.04 -20.30 -38.04
N ALA A 288 -1.96 -19.45 -38.51
CA ALA A 288 -2.82 -19.76 -39.64
C ALA A 288 -2.04 -19.92 -40.96
N LYS A 289 -1.11 -19.01 -41.25
CA LYS A 289 -0.23 -19.10 -42.43
C LYS A 289 0.63 -20.35 -42.42
N ARG A 290 1.19 -20.70 -41.26
CA ARG A 290 2.01 -21.92 -41.10
C ARG A 290 1.18 -23.19 -41.32
N ARG A 291 -0.08 -23.20 -40.88
CA ARG A 291 -1.00 -24.33 -41.14
C ARG A 291 -1.30 -24.47 -42.63
N ALA A 292 -1.65 -23.37 -43.31
CA ALA A 292 -1.91 -23.37 -44.75
C ALA A 292 -0.70 -23.84 -45.57
N GLN A 293 0.51 -23.42 -45.18
CA GLN A 293 1.75 -23.85 -45.83
C GLN A 293 2.00 -25.36 -45.66
N LEU A 294 1.72 -25.92 -44.48
CA LEU A 294 1.84 -27.35 -44.24
C LEU A 294 0.80 -28.16 -45.03
N ASP A 295 -0.42 -27.63 -45.18
CA ASP A 295 -1.48 -28.28 -45.96
C ASP A 295 -1.18 -28.23 -47.47
N ASP A 296 -0.67 -27.12 -47.99
CA ASP A 296 -0.16 -27.01 -49.37
C ASP A 296 1.00 -27.99 -49.64
N TRP A 297 1.94 -28.10 -48.70
CA TRP A 297 3.04 -29.06 -48.81
C TRP A 297 2.55 -30.52 -48.84
N ARG A 298 1.54 -30.85 -48.03
CA ARG A 298 0.90 -32.19 -48.02
C ARG A 298 0.22 -32.51 -49.35
N LEU A 299 -0.52 -31.55 -49.93
CA LEU A 299 -1.18 -31.71 -51.22
C LEU A 299 -0.18 -31.90 -52.36
N LYS A 300 0.91 -31.11 -52.37
CA LYS A 300 1.98 -31.25 -53.36
C LYS A 300 2.67 -32.62 -53.29
N ARG A 301 2.93 -33.13 -52.08
CA ARG A 301 3.51 -34.47 -51.89
C ARG A 301 2.58 -35.60 -52.32
N ALA A 302 1.27 -35.42 -52.17
CA ALA A 302 0.29 -36.40 -52.62
C ALA A 302 0.20 -36.45 -54.16
N ASN A 303 0.41 -35.33 -54.85
CA ASN A 303 0.37 -35.26 -56.32
C ASN A 303 1.67 -35.68 -57.03
N THR A 304 2.81 -35.78 -56.32
CA THR A 304 4.10 -36.19 -56.91
C THR A 304 4.45 -37.67 -56.71
N GLY A 305 3.51 -38.47 -56.20
CA GLY A 305 3.70 -39.89 -55.87
C GLY A 305 2.82 -40.86 -56.65
N GLY A 306 2.26 -40.44 -57.79
CA GLY A 306 1.49 -41.27 -58.72
C GLY A 306 2.21 -41.40 -60.05
#